data_AF-A0A6A3MS93-F1
#
_entry.id   AF-A0A6A3MS93-F1
#
_cell.length_a   1.000
_cell.length_b   1.000
_cell.length_c   1.000
_cell.angle_alpha   90.00
_cell.angle_beta   90.00
_cell.angle_gamma   90.00
#
_symmetry.space_group_name_H-M   'P 1'
#
loop_
_entity.id
_entity.type
_entity.pdbx_description
1 polymer ?
#
loop_
_entity_poly.entity_id
_entity_poly.type
_entity_poly.pdbx_seq_one_letter_code
_entity_poly.pdbx_strand_id
1 'polypeptide(L)'
;MEDVVLKFGAFRELLTDGAPELTGKVIEKLVDLLQPKQTNRVPYRPQMIGPVERFHRSWKDCVVTYMNDEKQNDWSGWVQCAVNAYNSAKPSTVVL
;
A
#
# COMPACT_ATOMS: atom_id res chain seq x y z
N MET A 1 10.64 10.07 0.71
CA MET A 1 10.99 10.06 -0.72
C MET A 1 11.66 8.73 -1.08
N GLU A 2 12.66 8.28 -0.30
CA GLU A 2 13.41 7.04 -0.51
C GLU A 2 12.53 5.77 -0.53
N ASP A 3 11.63 5.60 0.44
CA ASP A 3 10.85 4.36 0.57
C ASP A 3 9.71 4.18 -0.45
N VAL A 4 9.36 5.22 -1.18
CA VAL A 4 8.23 5.17 -2.13
C VAL A 4 8.66 5.65 -3.50
N VAL A 5 9.10 6.89 -3.61
CA VAL A 5 9.41 7.52 -4.90
C VAL A 5 10.66 6.89 -5.53
N LEU A 6 11.72 6.64 -4.76
CA LEU A 6 12.93 6.01 -5.31
C LEU A 6 12.76 4.50 -5.57
N LYS A 7 11.86 3.82 -4.84
CA LYS A 7 11.58 2.39 -5.00
C LYS A 7 10.58 2.09 -6.13
N PHE A 8 9.51 2.88 -6.26
CA PHE A 8 8.41 2.63 -7.20
C PHE A 8 8.32 3.67 -8.33
N GLY A 9 9.09 4.75 -8.26
CA GLY A 9 9.02 5.87 -9.18
C GLY A 9 8.06 6.98 -8.72
N ALA A 10 8.10 8.10 -9.43
CA ALA A 10 7.13 9.18 -9.24
C ALA A 10 5.76 8.74 -9.80
N PHE A 11 4.71 8.94 -9.00
CA PHE A 11 3.35 8.57 -9.38
C PHE A 11 2.66 9.70 -10.15
N ARG A 12 1.83 9.34 -11.14
CA ARG A 12 1.04 10.30 -11.92
C ARG A 12 -0.25 10.72 -11.21
N GLU A 13 -0.82 9.82 -10.41
CA GLU A 13 -2.06 10.06 -9.67
C GLU A 13 -1.91 9.58 -8.24
N LEU A 14 -2.46 10.34 -7.29
CA LEU A 14 -2.53 9.97 -5.88
C LEU A 14 -3.98 9.81 -5.47
N LEU A 15 -4.33 8.62 -5.01
CA LEU A 15 -5.70 8.24 -4.71
C LEU A 15 -5.79 7.85 -3.23
N THR A 16 -6.52 8.63 -2.44
CA THR A 16 -6.64 8.44 -0.98
C THR A 16 -8.11 8.27 -0.57
N ASP A 17 -8.33 7.73 0.62
CA ASP A 17 -9.66 7.67 1.26
C ASP A 17 -10.06 8.99 1.95
N GLY A 18 -9.19 9.99 1.92
CA GLY A 18 -9.41 11.27 2.60
C GLY A 18 -9.08 11.26 4.09
N ALA A 19 -8.38 10.25 4.59
CA ALA A 19 -7.91 10.23 5.98
C ALA A 19 -7.07 11.49 6.30
N PRO A 20 -7.20 12.09 7.51
CA PRO A 20 -6.41 13.25 7.92
C PRO A 20 -4.90 13.07 7.77
N GLU A 21 -4.40 11.86 8.00
CA GLU A 21 -2.99 11.47 7.87
C GLU A 21 -2.50 11.58 6.41
N LEU A 22 -3.40 11.42 5.45
CA LEU A 22 -3.13 11.48 4.00
C LEU A 22 -3.57 12.81 3.36
N THR A 23 -4.04 13.77 4.16
CA THR A 23 -4.47 15.11 3.70
C THR A 23 -3.75 16.25 4.42
N GLY A 24 -2.73 15.93 5.23
CA GLY A 24 -1.91 16.94 5.90
C GLY A 24 -0.89 17.63 5.01
N LYS A 25 -0.27 18.70 5.54
CA LYS A 25 0.70 19.58 4.85
C LYS A 25 1.87 18.86 4.18
N VAL A 26 2.32 17.73 4.73
CA VAL A 26 3.42 16.95 4.16
C VAL A 26 3.01 16.32 2.83
N ILE A 27 1.78 15.79 2.76
CA ILE A 27 1.24 15.21 1.52
C ILE A 27 0.97 16.32 0.50
N GLU A 28 0.42 17.46 0.91
CA GLU A 28 0.27 18.62 0.04
C GLU A 28 1.60 19.04 -0.59
N LYS A 29 2.67 19.14 0.21
CA LYS A 29 4.01 19.47 -0.30
C LYS A 29 4.57 18.39 -1.22
N LEU A 30 4.28 17.12 -0.97
CA LEU A 30 4.69 16.03 -1.86
C LEU A 30 3.95 16.11 -3.21
N VAL A 31 2.66 16.42 -3.18
CA VAL A 31 1.84 16.64 -4.38
C VAL A 31 2.33 17.87 -5.15
N ASP A 32 2.67 18.96 -4.47
CA ASP A 32 3.30 20.13 -5.09
C ASP A 32 4.63 19.78 -5.79
N LEU A 33 5.46 18.92 -5.18
CA LEU A 33 6.78 18.58 -5.74
C LEU A 33 6.69 17.60 -6.91
N LEU A 34 5.82 16.59 -6.81
CA LEU A 34 5.71 15.53 -7.82
C LEU A 34 4.68 15.84 -8.91
N GLN A 35 3.85 16.87 -8.70
CA GLN A 35 2.74 17.28 -9.56
C GLN A 35 1.80 16.11 -9.96
N PRO A 36 1.43 15.17 -9.06
CA PRO A 36 0.48 14.13 -9.37
C PRO A 36 -0.94 14.70 -9.37
N LYS A 37 -1.83 14.10 -10.16
CA LYS A 37 -3.26 14.37 -10.05
C LYS A 37 -3.79 13.74 -8.76
N GLN A 38 -4.05 14.56 -7.75
CA GLN A 38 -4.67 14.08 -6.52
C GLN A 38 -6.18 13.92 -6.70
N THR A 39 -6.68 12.73 -6.42
CA THR A 39 -8.11 12.42 -6.42
C THR A 39 -8.53 12.00 -5.02
N ASN A 40 -9.17 12.92 -4.30
CA ASN A 40 -9.80 12.60 -3.02
C ASN A 40 -11.21 12.09 -3.27
N ARG A 41 -11.63 11.14 -2.45
CA ARG A 41 -12.85 10.39 -2.71
C ARG A 41 -14.03 10.90 -1.93
N VAL A 42 -15.21 10.57 -2.47
CA VAL A 42 -16.45 10.72 -1.73
C VAL A 42 -16.35 9.88 -0.45
N PRO A 43 -16.57 10.49 0.74
CA PRO A 43 -16.59 9.77 2.00
C PRO A 43 -17.51 8.54 1.97
N TYR A 44 -17.16 7.51 2.74
CA TYR A 44 -17.97 6.29 2.90
C TYR A 44 -18.20 5.46 1.62
N ARG A 45 -17.30 5.56 0.62
CA ARG A 45 -17.28 4.69 -0.58
C ARG A 45 -16.05 3.78 -0.64
N PRO A 46 -15.97 2.72 0.19
CA PRO A 46 -14.80 1.85 0.28
C PRO A 46 -14.48 1.13 -1.04
N GLN A 47 -15.49 0.85 -1.88
CA GLN A 47 -15.31 0.12 -3.15
C GLN A 47 -14.33 0.82 -4.10
N MET A 48 -14.20 2.15 -3.99
CA MET A 48 -13.26 2.86 -4.82
C MET A 48 -11.82 2.38 -4.55
N ILE A 49 -11.46 1.91 -3.32
CA ILE A 49 -10.08 1.59 -2.87
C ILE A 49 -9.82 0.09 -2.98
N GLY A 50 -10.73 -0.60 -3.67
CA GLY A 50 -10.71 -2.04 -3.88
C GLY A 50 -9.34 -2.63 -4.22
N PRO A 51 -8.48 -2.00 -5.07
CA PRO A 51 -7.13 -2.50 -5.29
C PRO A 51 -6.28 -2.61 -4.01
N VAL A 52 -6.26 -1.55 -3.20
CA VAL A 52 -5.51 -1.49 -1.93
C VAL A 52 -6.12 -2.44 -0.90
N GLU A 53 -7.46 -2.52 -0.82
CA GLU A 53 -8.14 -3.46 0.06
C GLU A 53 -7.88 -4.93 -0.29
N ARG A 54 -7.84 -5.28 -1.58
CA ARG A 54 -7.49 -6.64 -2.05
C ARG A 54 -6.04 -6.99 -1.75
N PHE A 55 -5.14 -6.03 -1.94
CA PHE A 55 -3.74 -6.17 -1.54
C PHE A 55 -3.64 -6.43 -0.03
N HIS A 56 -4.26 -5.58 0.81
CA HIS A 56 -4.24 -5.73 2.26
C HIS A 56 -4.76 -7.08 2.74
N ARG A 57 -5.79 -7.63 2.10
CA ARG A 57 -6.31 -8.96 2.45
C ARG A 57 -5.27 -10.05 2.23
N SER A 58 -4.72 -10.11 1.02
CA SER A 58 -3.72 -11.13 0.64
C SER A 58 -2.44 -10.99 1.46
N TRP A 59 -1.99 -9.74 1.68
CA TRP A 59 -0.80 -9.46 2.47
C TRP A 59 -0.98 -9.83 3.95
N LYS A 60 -2.15 -9.56 4.54
CA LYS A 60 -2.48 -10.00 5.91
C LYS A 60 -2.41 -11.52 6.04
N ASP A 61 -2.92 -12.26 5.07
CA ASP A 61 -2.86 -13.73 5.07
C ASP A 61 -1.40 -14.22 5.09
N CYS A 62 -0.50 -13.56 4.35
CA CYS A 62 0.94 -13.86 4.40
C CYS A 62 1.56 -13.55 5.78
N VAL A 63 1.23 -12.39 6.37
CA VAL A 63 1.83 -11.95 7.64
C VAL A 63 1.35 -12.81 8.82
N VAL A 64 0.06 -13.18 8.87
CA VAL A 64 -0.51 -14.01 9.94
C VAL A 64 0.18 -15.36 10.05
N THR A 65 0.63 -15.94 8.92
CA THR A 65 1.36 -17.21 8.93
C THR A 65 2.63 -17.14 9.78
N TYR A 66 3.29 -15.99 9.81
CA TYR A 66 4.48 -15.77 10.62
C TYR A 66 4.14 -15.38 12.07
N MET A 67 3.13 -14.51 12.26
CA MET A 67 2.74 -13.93 13.57
C MET A 67 2.15 -14.93 14.58
N ASN A 68 2.03 -16.22 14.25
CA ASN A 68 1.49 -17.24 15.15
C ASN A 68 2.43 -17.66 16.30
N ASP A 69 3.71 -17.25 16.28
CA ASP A 69 4.68 -17.52 17.35
C ASP A 69 4.75 -16.35 18.34
N GLU A 70 4.67 -16.60 19.65
CA GLU A 70 4.73 -15.53 20.66
C GLU A 70 6.13 -14.90 20.82
N LYS A 71 7.17 -15.46 20.20
CA LYS A 71 8.57 -14.96 20.30
C LYS A 71 8.93 -13.90 19.24
N GLN A 72 7.95 -13.42 18.50
CA GLN A 72 8.12 -12.45 17.41
C GLN A 72 8.63 -11.09 17.91
N ASN A 73 9.87 -10.74 17.55
CA ASN A 73 10.48 -9.45 17.90
C ASN A 73 11.09 -8.70 16.69
N ASP A 74 11.06 -9.31 15.51
CA ASP A 74 11.69 -8.85 14.26
C ASP A 74 10.68 -8.65 13.11
N TRP A 75 9.41 -8.39 13.44
CA TRP A 75 8.29 -8.28 12.51
C TRP A 75 8.56 -7.39 11.27
N SER A 76 9.39 -6.35 11.42
CA SER A 76 9.74 -5.43 10.34
C SER A 76 10.46 -6.11 9.17
N GLY A 77 11.30 -7.12 9.42
CA GLY A 77 11.95 -7.90 8.37
C GLY A 77 10.96 -8.78 7.61
N TRP A 78 9.99 -9.35 8.32
CA TRP A 78 9.01 -10.26 7.75
C TRP A 78 7.93 -9.58 6.92
N VAL A 79 7.62 -8.32 7.23
CA VAL A 79 6.77 -7.49 6.37
C VAL A 79 7.37 -7.37 4.97
N GLN A 80 8.68 -7.18 4.85
CA GLN A 80 9.35 -7.07 3.55
C GLN A 80 9.35 -8.41 2.81
N CYS A 81 9.53 -9.53 3.53
CA CYS A 81 9.40 -10.88 2.96
C CYS A 81 7.98 -11.14 2.42
N ALA A 82 6.94 -10.76 3.17
CA ALA A 82 5.55 -10.91 2.75
C ALA A 82 5.22 -10.08 1.50
N VAL A 83 5.73 -8.84 1.41
CA VAL A 83 5.59 -8.00 0.22
C VAL A 83 6.29 -8.64 -1.00
N ASN A 84 7.51 -9.16 -0.81
CA ASN A 84 8.24 -9.83 -1.89
C ASN A 84 7.50 -11.10 -2.39
N ALA A 85 6.99 -11.91 -1.46
CA ALA A 85 6.21 -13.10 -1.77
C ALA A 85 4.94 -12.74 -2.56
N TYR A 86 4.22 -11.70 -2.14
CA TYR A 86 3.04 -11.21 -2.86
C TYR A 86 3.38 -10.72 -4.28
N ASN A 87 4.41 -9.88 -4.43
CA ASN A 87 4.81 -9.31 -5.72
C ASN A 87 5.34 -10.37 -6.71
N SER A 88 5.88 -11.47 -6.21
CA SER A 88 6.42 -12.57 -7.01
C SER A 88 5.39 -13.68 -7.29
N ALA A 89 4.26 -13.68 -6.59
CA ALA A 89 3.22 -14.70 -6.74
C ALA A 89 2.50 -14.54 -8.07
N LYS A 90 2.12 -15.68 -8.68
CA LYS A 90 1.28 -15.67 -9.88
C LYS A 90 -0.12 -15.18 -9.51
N PRO A 91 -0.65 -14.12 -10.17
CA PRO A 91 -2.01 -13.69 -9.95
C PRO A 91 -2.99 -14.80 -10.33
N SER A 92 -3.99 -15.07 -9.48
CA SER A 92 -5.01 -16.09 -9.71
C SER A 92 -5.89 -15.83 -10.94
N THR A 93 -5.82 -14.64 -11.54
CA THR A 93 -6.62 -14.21 -12.68
C THR A 93 -5.92 -14.45 -14.03
N VAL A 94 -4.66 -14.87 -14.04
CA VAL A 94 -3.94 -15.18 -15.29
C VAL A 94 -3.92 -16.69 -15.48
N VAL A 95 -4.93 -17.21 -16.17
CA VAL A 95 -4.85 -18.50 -16.87
C VAL A 95 -4.10 -18.21 -18.17
N LEU A 96 -2.85 -18.67 -18.29
CA LEU A 96 -2.16 -18.78 -19.57
C LEU A 96 -2.60 -20.08 -20.25
#